data_AF-A3DG27-F1
#
_entry.id   AF-A3DG27-F1
#
_cell.length_a   1.000
_cell.length_b   1.000
_cell.length_c   1.000
_cell.angle_alpha   90.00
_cell.angle_beta   90.00
_cell.angle_gamma   90.00
#
_symmetry.space_group_name_H-M   'P 1'
#
loop_
_entity.id
_entity.type
_entity.pdbx_description
1 polymer ?
#
loop_
_entity_poly.entity_id
_entity_poly.type
_entity_poly.pdbx_seq_one_letter_code
_entity_poly.pdbx_strand_id
1 'polypeptide(L)'
;MTQSRKKYTQEFKESIVKAAIETGNAALITRQHGISKELVYRWIRQSKETNKTSKTNSNKVNTDSSSLKTLETENETLKKLLGEKDLEIANKWIEAGYPKAKVLRIVGLNRSTYYYNLSGLKDVKGKSTGRLIAGYSLNKKGYKVPDEQIKEYIIQITENKGAFYGYLKLTKSLRRNFELNINKKKVYRLCIMLPIVKTVF
;
A
#
# COMPACT_ATOMS: atom_id res chain seq x y z
N MET A 1 -23.81 24.39 -60.25
CA MET A 1 -24.67 23.21 -60.05
C MET A 1 -24.73 22.87 -58.57
N THR A 2 -25.88 23.00 -57.92
CA THR A 2 -26.05 22.69 -56.50
C THR A 2 -26.07 21.17 -56.32
N GLN A 3 -25.03 20.59 -55.71
CA GLN A 3 -25.02 19.16 -55.38
C GLN A 3 -26.10 18.87 -54.32
N SER A 4 -27.10 18.06 -54.69
CA SER A 4 -28.14 17.60 -53.78
C SER A 4 -27.53 16.73 -52.67
N ARG A 5 -27.91 16.98 -51.42
CA ARG A 5 -27.42 16.22 -50.25
C ARG A 5 -27.97 14.79 -50.28
N LYS A 6 -27.10 13.81 -50.51
CA LYS A 6 -27.43 12.37 -50.37
C LYS A 6 -27.94 12.09 -48.94
N LYS A 7 -29.15 11.53 -48.83
CA LYS A 7 -29.73 11.07 -47.55
C LYS A 7 -29.46 9.56 -47.41
N TYR A 8 -28.96 9.16 -46.25
CA TYR A 8 -28.72 7.75 -45.91
C TYR A 8 -29.77 7.28 -44.89
N THR A 9 -30.27 6.06 -45.07
CA THR A 9 -31.20 5.40 -44.13
C THR A 9 -30.51 5.12 -42.80
N GLN A 10 -31.30 4.95 -41.73
CA GLN A 10 -30.77 4.78 -40.39
C GLN A 10 -30.06 3.42 -40.20
N GLU A 11 -30.68 2.34 -40.68
CA GLU A 11 -30.11 0.98 -40.67
C GLU A 11 -28.75 0.90 -41.37
N PHE A 12 -28.61 1.62 -42.49
CA PHE A 12 -27.35 1.68 -43.23
C PHE A 12 -26.23 2.34 -42.42
N LYS A 13 -26.53 3.43 -41.69
CA LYS A 13 -25.54 4.09 -40.82
C LYS A 13 -25.10 3.17 -39.69
N GLU A 14 -26.03 2.42 -39.11
CA GLU A 14 -25.78 1.51 -38.00
C GLU A 14 -24.89 0.33 -38.44
N SER A 15 -25.17 -0.24 -39.60
CA SER A 15 -24.35 -1.29 -40.22
C SER A 15 -22.91 -0.82 -40.46
N ILE A 16 -22.73 0.38 -41.03
CA ILE A 16 -21.41 0.98 -41.30
C ILE A 16 -20.63 1.25 -40.01
N VAL A 17 -21.30 1.77 -38.97
CA VAL A 17 -20.67 2.03 -37.67
C VAL A 17 -20.24 0.72 -37.00
N LYS A 18 -21.08 -0.32 -37.05
CA LYS A 18 -20.77 -1.65 -36.48
C LYS A 18 -19.55 -2.27 -37.16
N ALA A 19 -19.53 -2.32 -38.49
CA ALA A 19 -18.41 -2.88 -39.26
C ALA A 19 -17.10 -2.11 -39.02
N ALA A 20 -17.16 -0.79 -38.87
CA ALA A 20 -15.99 0.04 -38.57
C ALA A 20 -15.42 -0.20 -37.17
N ILE A 21 -16.28 -0.50 -36.18
CA ILE A 21 -15.85 -0.83 -34.81
C ILE A 21 -15.26 -2.24 -34.74
N GLU A 22 -15.90 -3.23 -35.38
CA GLU A 22 -15.44 -4.63 -35.41
C GLU A 22 -14.09 -4.77 -36.12
N THR A 23 -13.89 -4.04 -37.22
CA THR A 23 -12.64 -4.08 -37.99
C THR A 23 -11.58 -3.15 -37.42
N GLY A 24 -11.96 -2.17 -36.59
CA GLY A 24 -11.07 -1.13 -36.08
C GLY A 24 -10.51 -0.17 -37.16
N ASN A 25 -10.98 -0.27 -38.40
CA ASN A 25 -10.46 0.48 -39.55
C ASN A 25 -11.58 1.17 -40.35
N ALA A 26 -11.89 2.40 -39.96
CA ALA A 26 -12.90 3.21 -40.64
C ALA A 26 -12.52 3.57 -42.09
N ALA A 27 -11.22 3.70 -42.40
CA ALA A 27 -10.77 4.04 -43.75
C ALA A 27 -11.06 2.92 -44.76
N LEU A 28 -11.01 1.65 -44.35
CA LEU A 28 -11.36 0.53 -45.21
C LEU A 28 -12.85 0.56 -45.60
N ILE A 29 -13.72 0.78 -44.62
CA ILE A 29 -15.18 0.85 -44.80
C ILE A 29 -15.57 2.03 -45.71
N THR A 30 -14.85 3.16 -45.65
CA THR A 30 -15.10 4.32 -46.53
C THR A 30 -14.89 4.00 -48.00
N ARG A 31 -13.84 3.21 -48.31
CA ARG A 31 -13.52 2.79 -49.67
C ARG A 31 -14.51 1.76 -50.20
N GLN A 32 -14.92 0.80 -49.37
CA GLN A 32 -15.85 -0.26 -49.74
C GLN A 32 -17.25 0.27 -50.08
N HIS A 33 -17.73 1.26 -49.34
CA HIS A 33 -19.09 1.79 -49.49
C HIS A 33 -19.16 3.16 -50.19
N GLY A 34 -18.02 3.73 -50.59
CA GLY A 34 -17.95 5.02 -51.30
C GLY A 34 -18.44 6.21 -50.48
N ILE A 35 -18.21 6.19 -49.17
CA ILE A 35 -18.67 7.21 -48.20
C ILE A 35 -17.47 8.05 -47.76
N SER A 36 -17.64 9.36 -47.58
CA SER A 36 -16.58 10.21 -47.02
C SER A 36 -16.22 9.79 -45.58
N LYS A 37 -14.92 9.80 -45.27
CA LYS A 37 -14.38 9.46 -43.95
C LYS A 37 -15.01 10.31 -42.83
N GLU A 38 -15.27 11.58 -43.11
CA GLU A 38 -15.87 12.53 -42.18
C GLU A 38 -17.28 12.11 -41.75
N LEU A 39 -18.07 11.51 -42.66
CA LEU A 39 -19.41 11.02 -42.34
C LEU A 39 -19.36 9.80 -41.41
N VAL A 40 -18.46 8.85 -41.68
CA VAL A 40 -18.30 7.65 -40.86
C VAL A 40 -17.85 8.01 -39.46
N TYR A 41 -16.83 8.88 -39.31
CA TYR A 41 -16.39 9.34 -37.99
C TYR A 41 -17.47 10.13 -37.25
N ARG A 42 -18.27 10.93 -37.97
CA ARG A 42 -19.41 11.64 -37.38
C ARG A 42 -20.47 10.67 -36.86
N TRP A 43 -20.83 9.63 -37.60
CA TRP A 43 -21.80 8.62 -37.16
C TRP A 43 -21.27 7.77 -36.00
N ILE A 44 -19.98 7.40 -36.02
CA ILE A 44 -19.34 6.71 -34.89
C ILE A 44 -19.43 7.58 -33.62
N ARG A 45 -19.14 8.87 -33.72
CA ARG A 45 -19.26 9.80 -32.59
C ARG A 45 -20.70 9.92 -32.09
N GLN A 46 -21.65 10.08 -33.01
CA GLN A 46 -23.08 10.14 -32.67
C GLN A 46 -23.56 8.87 -31.97
N SER A 47 -23.11 7.68 -32.41
CA SER A 47 -23.44 6.40 -31.75
C SER A 47 -22.86 6.27 -30.34
N LYS A 48 -21.68 6.88 -30.08
CA LYS A 48 -21.08 6.90 -28.73
C LYS A 48 -21.81 7.87 -27.82
N GLU A 49 -22.27 9.00 -28.35
CA GLU A 49 -23.08 9.99 -27.63
C GLU A 49 -24.47 9.43 -27.32
N THR A 50 -25.14 8.74 -28.27
CA THR A 50 -26.41 8.06 -28.00
C THR A 50 -26.24 6.94 -26.98
N ASN A 51 -25.15 6.17 -27.03
CA ASN A 51 -24.79 5.17 -26.02
C ASN A 51 -24.47 5.77 -24.64
N LYS A 52 -23.98 7.02 -24.59
CA LYS A 52 -23.72 7.75 -23.34
C LYS A 52 -25.04 8.26 -22.73
N THR A 53 -25.93 8.83 -23.54
CA THR A 53 -27.26 9.29 -23.10
C THR A 53 -28.18 8.12 -22.75
N SER A 54 -28.09 7.00 -23.47
CA SER A 54 -28.77 5.75 -23.11
C SER A 54 -28.14 5.03 -21.93
N LYS A 55 -26.82 5.14 -21.65
CA LYS A 55 -26.25 4.73 -20.34
C LYS A 55 -26.79 5.55 -19.17
N THR A 56 -27.12 6.83 -19.39
CA THR A 56 -27.80 7.66 -18.39
C THR A 56 -29.28 7.27 -18.24
N ASN A 57 -29.95 6.81 -19.31
CA ASN A 57 -31.36 6.40 -19.31
C ASN A 57 -31.62 4.89 -19.12
N SER A 58 -30.59 4.03 -19.18
CA SER A 58 -30.65 2.57 -18.95
C SER A 58 -30.48 2.20 -17.47
N ASN A 59 -30.54 3.18 -16.57
CA ASN A 59 -30.67 2.96 -15.12
C ASN A 59 -32.14 2.93 -14.67
N LYS A 60 -33.09 2.66 -15.58
CA LYS A 60 -34.47 2.33 -15.23
C LYS A 60 -34.82 0.89 -15.64
N VAL A 61 -33.95 -0.05 -15.28
CA VAL A 61 -34.42 -1.40 -14.94
C VAL A 61 -34.99 -1.28 -13.53
N ASN A 62 -36.29 -1.40 -13.42
CA ASN A 62 -37.03 -1.34 -12.16
C ASN A 62 -36.83 -2.66 -11.40
N THR A 63 -35.58 -2.93 -10.98
CA THR A 63 -35.25 -3.91 -9.94
C THR A 63 -35.00 -3.11 -8.69
N ASP A 64 -35.74 -3.41 -7.62
CA ASP A 64 -35.78 -2.65 -6.37
C ASP A 64 -34.37 -2.22 -5.95
N SER A 65 -34.16 -0.92 -5.74
CA SER A 65 -32.85 -0.34 -5.39
C SER A 65 -32.17 -1.03 -4.18
N SER A 66 -32.96 -1.65 -3.31
CA SER A 66 -32.54 -2.52 -2.22
C SER A 66 -31.94 -3.84 -2.71
N SER A 67 -32.56 -4.51 -3.69
CA SER A 67 -32.05 -5.76 -4.30
C SER A 67 -30.76 -5.55 -5.09
N LEU A 68 -30.62 -4.41 -5.78
CA LEU A 68 -29.38 -4.05 -6.47
C LEU A 68 -28.24 -3.81 -5.49
N LYS A 69 -28.50 -3.08 -4.38
CA LYS A 69 -27.50 -2.88 -3.32
C LYS A 69 -27.09 -4.19 -2.65
N THR A 70 -28.03 -5.09 -2.39
CA THR A 70 -27.71 -6.40 -1.83
C THR A 70 -26.85 -7.23 -2.79
N LEU A 71 -27.19 -7.24 -4.08
CA LEU A 71 -26.40 -7.94 -5.11
C LEU A 71 -25.01 -7.33 -5.29
N GLU A 72 -24.88 -6.00 -5.21
CA GLU A 72 -23.59 -5.32 -5.24
C GLU A 72 -22.73 -5.73 -4.04
N THR A 73 -23.31 -5.72 -2.83
CA THR A 73 -22.61 -6.13 -1.61
C THR A 73 -22.22 -7.61 -1.66
N GLU A 74 -23.08 -8.47 -2.19
CA GLU A 74 -22.80 -9.90 -2.36
C GLU A 74 -21.67 -10.14 -3.36
N ASN A 75 -21.61 -9.37 -4.45
CA ASN A 75 -20.49 -9.46 -5.38
C ASN A 75 -19.17 -8.98 -4.75
N GLU A 76 -19.21 -7.96 -3.91
CA GLU A 76 -18.02 -7.52 -3.16
C GLU A 76 -17.55 -8.58 -2.17
N THR A 77 -18.46 -9.20 -1.42
CA THR A 77 -18.12 -10.29 -0.49
C THR A 77 -17.61 -11.51 -1.24
N LEU A 78 -18.21 -11.89 -2.37
CA LEU A 78 -17.75 -12.99 -3.21
C LEU A 78 -16.35 -12.75 -3.79
N LYS A 79 -16.05 -11.53 -4.26
CA LYS A 79 -14.70 -11.17 -4.72
C LYS A 79 -13.67 -11.29 -3.61
N LYS A 80 -14.04 -10.91 -2.38
CA LYS A 80 -13.16 -11.02 -1.21
C LYS A 80 -12.91 -12.49 -0.86
N LEU A 81 -13.97 -13.30 -0.78
CA LEU A 81 -13.88 -14.74 -0.50
C LEU A 81 -13.06 -15.49 -1.55
N LEU A 82 -13.19 -15.11 -2.83
CA LEU A 82 -12.39 -15.68 -3.90
C LEU A 82 -10.90 -15.35 -3.72
N GLY A 83 -10.58 -14.09 -3.41
CA GLY A 83 -9.20 -13.69 -3.11
C GLY A 83 -8.60 -14.38 -1.89
N GLU A 84 -9.40 -14.65 -0.86
CA GLU A 84 -9.00 -15.42 0.33
C GLU A 84 -8.67 -16.87 -0.02
N LYS A 85 -9.48 -17.52 -0.86
CA LYS A 85 -9.23 -18.88 -1.36
C LYS A 85 -7.94 -18.97 -2.19
N ASP A 86 -7.70 -18.00 -3.09
CA ASP A 86 -6.48 -17.96 -3.91
C ASP A 86 -5.21 -17.81 -3.04
N LEU A 87 -5.30 -17.03 -1.96
CA LEU A 87 -4.22 -16.89 -0.98
C LEU A 87 -3.97 -18.19 -0.22
N GLU A 88 -5.02 -18.89 0.19
CA GLU A 88 -4.94 -20.17 0.89
C GLU A 88 -4.27 -21.24 0.02
N ILE A 89 -4.69 -21.36 -1.25
CA ILE A 89 -4.09 -22.27 -2.23
C ILE A 89 -2.61 -21.92 -2.41
N ALA A 90 -2.27 -20.64 -2.58
CA ALA A 90 -0.88 -20.22 -2.73
C ALA A 90 -0.04 -20.57 -1.50
N ASN A 91 -0.55 -20.34 -0.29
CA ASN A 91 0.16 -20.64 0.96
C ASN A 91 0.41 -22.14 1.13
N LYS A 92 -0.59 -22.98 0.85
CA LYS A 92 -0.46 -24.45 0.92
C LYS A 92 0.74 -24.96 0.10
N TRP A 93 0.90 -24.48 -1.13
CA TRP A 93 2.03 -24.90 -1.97
C TRP A 93 3.36 -24.25 -1.56
N ILE A 94 3.33 -23.05 -1.00
CA ILE A 94 4.54 -22.40 -0.49
C ILE A 94 5.05 -23.12 0.77
N GLU A 95 4.17 -23.56 1.65
CA GLU A 95 4.49 -24.38 2.83
C GLU A 95 5.05 -25.74 2.47
N ALA A 96 4.57 -26.34 1.37
CA ALA A 96 5.14 -27.54 0.79
C ALA A 96 6.55 -27.32 0.17
N GLY A 97 7.11 -26.11 0.26
CA GLY A 97 8.50 -25.80 -0.12
C GLY A 97 8.67 -25.27 -1.55
N TYR A 98 7.58 -25.05 -2.28
CA TYR A 98 7.68 -24.57 -3.66
C TYR A 98 8.02 -23.07 -3.74
N PRO A 99 8.78 -22.63 -4.77
CA PRO A 99 9.15 -21.22 -4.91
C PRO A 99 7.93 -20.30 -5.06
N LYS A 100 7.80 -19.31 -4.16
CA LYS A 100 6.67 -18.36 -4.11
C LYS A 100 6.35 -17.73 -5.47
N ALA A 101 7.36 -17.29 -6.21
CA ALA A 101 7.17 -16.67 -7.51
C ALA A 101 6.54 -17.60 -8.56
N LYS A 102 6.84 -18.92 -8.51
CA LYS A 102 6.27 -19.91 -9.42
C LYS A 102 4.82 -20.21 -9.04
N VAL A 103 4.55 -20.41 -7.75
CA VAL A 103 3.20 -20.68 -7.22
C VAL A 103 2.25 -19.53 -7.55
N LEU A 104 2.64 -18.28 -7.25
CA LEU A 104 1.81 -17.11 -7.51
C LEU A 104 1.47 -16.92 -9.00
N ARG A 105 2.42 -17.24 -9.88
CA ARG A 105 2.20 -17.20 -11.34
C ARG A 105 1.19 -18.25 -11.81
N ILE A 106 1.21 -19.45 -11.22
CA ILE A 106 0.29 -20.54 -11.56
C ILE A 106 -1.12 -20.22 -11.04
N VAL A 107 -1.22 -19.70 -9.82
CA VAL A 107 -2.51 -19.30 -9.21
C VAL A 107 -3.10 -18.05 -9.87
N GLY A 108 -2.29 -17.26 -10.60
CA GLY A 108 -2.74 -16.00 -11.20
C GLY A 108 -2.83 -14.84 -10.20
N LEU A 109 -2.23 -15.00 -9.01
CA LEU A 109 -2.27 -14.02 -7.95
C LEU A 109 -1.14 -12.98 -8.12
N ASN A 110 -1.48 -11.70 -8.08
CA ASN A 110 -0.47 -10.64 -8.14
C ASN A 110 0.44 -10.68 -6.90
N ARG A 111 1.75 -10.48 -7.11
CA ARG A 111 2.76 -10.50 -6.05
C ARG A 111 2.47 -9.47 -4.96
N SER A 112 2.01 -8.27 -5.35
CA SER A 112 1.66 -7.22 -4.40
C SER A 112 0.51 -7.65 -3.48
N THR A 113 -0.55 -8.24 -4.05
CA THR A 113 -1.68 -8.78 -3.29
C THR A 113 -1.25 -9.84 -2.29
N TYR A 114 -0.39 -10.78 -2.73
CA TYR A 114 0.15 -11.81 -1.85
C TYR A 114 0.95 -11.23 -0.67
N TYR A 115 1.90 -10.32 -0.94
CA TYR A 115 2.73 -9.75 0.12
C TYR A 115 1.99 -8.75 1.02
N TYR A 116 0.98 -8.05 0.50
CA TYR A 116 0.11 -7.17 1.29
C TYR A 116 -0.66 -7.98 2.34
N ASN A 117 -1.28 -9.09 1.94
CA ASN A 117 -2.02 -9.96 2.87
C ASN A 117 -1.09 -10.74 3.81
N LEU A 118 0.12 -11.08 3.36
CA LEU A 118 1.16 -11.67 4.22
C LEU A 118 1.69 -10.69 5.27
N SER A 119 1.55 -9.37 5.05
CA SER A 119 2.04 -8.37 6.00
C SER A 119 1.15 -8.24 7.25
N GLY A 120 -0.14 -8.54 7.14
CA GLY A 120 -1.10 -8.52 8.26
C GLY A 120 -1.05 -9.77 9.15
N LEU A 121 -0.53 -10.89 8.64
CA LEU A 121 -0.41 -12.18 9.35
C LEU A 121 0.94 -12.37 10.06
N LYS A 122 1.89 -11.44 9.91
CA LYS A 122 3.16 -11.53 10.63
C LYS A 122 2.92 -11.16 12.09
N ASP A 123 3.30 -12.06 13.00
CA ASP A 123 3.63 -11.68 14.38
C ASP A 123 4.46 -10.40 14.35
N VAL A 124 4.21 -9.50 15.31
CA VAL A 124 4.89 -8.21 15.45
C VAL A 124 6.40 -8.47 15.51
N LYS A 125 7.07 -8.55 14.36
CA LYS A 125 8.53 -8.53 14.29
C LYS A 125 8.90 -7.21 14.93
N GLY A 126 9.53 -7.30 16.11
CA GLY A 126 9.98 -6.14 16.86
C GLY A 126 10.66 -5.17 15.90
N LYS A 127 10.36 -3.87 16.04
CA LYS A 127 10.90 -2.81 15.18
C LYS A 127 12.39 -3.07 14.94
N SER A 128 12.79 -3.23 13.67
CA SER A 128 14.18 -3.46 13.29
C SER A 128 14.98 -2.19 13.60
N THR A 129 15.40 -2.05 14.86
CA THR A 129 16.05 -0.85 15.39
C THR A 129 17.54 -0.86 15.06
N GLY A 130 17.89 -0.80 13.77
CA GLY A 130 19.29 -0.63 13.32
C GLY A 130 20.31 -1.43 14.14
N ARG A 131 21.33 -0.75 14.69
CA ARG A 131 22.36 -1.37 15.52
C ARG A 131 21.80 -1.76 16.90
N LEU A 132 22.04 -3.00 17.30
CA LEU A 132 21.72 -3.52 18.65
C LEU A 132 22.26 -2.57 19.75
N ILE A 133 21.45 -2.36 20.78
CA ILE A 133 21.83 -1.54 21.94
C ILE A 133 22.87 -2.31 22.74
N ALA A 134 24.12 -1.85 22.73
CA ALA A 134 25.17 -2.43 23.57
C ALA A 134 24.80 -2.25 25.05
N GLY A 135 24.66 -3.37 25.79
CA GLY A 135 24.32 -3.42 27.21
C GLY A 135 25.48 -3.10 28.17
N TYR A 136 26.56 -2.49 27.67
CA TYR A 136 27.73 -2.11 28.45
C TYR A 136 28.42 -0.87 27.87
N SER A 137 29.23 -0.18 28.67
CA SER A 137 30.14 0.89 28.24
C SER A 137 31.57 0.56 28.66
N LEU A 138 32.57 1.17 28.03
CA LEU A 138 33.97 0.99 28.44
C LEU A 138 34.37 2.10 29.42
N ASN A 139 35.22 1.78 30.39
CA ASN A 139 35.92 2.79 31.17
C ASN A 139 37.25 3.20 30.50
N LYS A 140 37.94 4.22 31.02
CA LYS A 140 39.25 4.66 30.51
C LYS A 140 40.32 3.57 30.53
N LYS A 141 40.19 2.59 31.45
CA LYS A 141 41.09 1.43 31.57
C LYS A 141 40.76 0.30 30.57
N GLY A 142 39.71 0.45 29.76
CA GLY A 142 39.28 -0.54 28.77
C GLY A 142 38.36 -1.65 29.30
N TYR A 143 38.00 -1.64 30.58
CA TYR A 143 37.10 -2.63 31.17
C TYR A 143 35.64 -2.36 30.78
N LYS A 144 34.88 -3.44 30.57
CA LYS A 144 33.44 -3.39 30.30
C LYS A 144 32.68 -3.16 31.60
N VAL A 145 31.87 -2.11 31.62
CA VAL A 145 30.95 -1.77 32.70
C VAL A 145 29.52 -2.02 32.22
N PRO A 146 28.76 -2.93 32.84
CA PRO A 146 27.41 -3.26 32.42
C PRO A 146 26.44 -2.10 32.67
N ASP A 147 25.34 -2.05 31.91
CA ASP A 147 24.35 -0.97 32.01
C ASP A 147 23.66 -0.90 33.38
N GLU A 148 23.56 -2.02 34.10
CA GLU A 148 23.08 -2.10 35.49
C GLU A 148 23.96 -1.28 36.43
N GLN A 149 25.28 -1.47 36.37
CA GLN A 149 26.23 -0.69 37.17
C GLN A 149 26.19 0.80 36.85
N ILE A 150 26.02 1.15 35.58
CA ILE A 150 25.92 2.56 35.15
C ILE A 150 24.64 3.20 35.68
N LYS A 151 23.55 2.45 35.79
CA LYS A 151 22.29 2.92 36.40
C LYS A 151 22.47 3.19 37.89
N GLU A 152 23.17 2.33 38.63
CA GLU A 152 23.49 2.55 40.05
C GLU A 152 24.28 3.85 40.24
N TYR A 153 25.30 4.09 39.42
CA TYR A 153 26.07 5.34 39.48
C TYR A 153 25.20 6.58 39.23
N ILE A 154 24.22 6.49 38.34
CA ILE A 154 23.27 7.58 38.09
C ILE A 154 22.42 7.85 39.34
N ILE A 155 21.93 6.80 40.00
CA ILE A 155 21.13 6.92 41.24
C ILE A 155 21.99 7.55 42.35
N GLN A 156 23.21 7.03 42.57
CA GLN A 156 24.14 7.55 43.57
C GLN A 156 24.50 9.04 43.36
N ILE A 157 24.66 9.48 42.10
CA ILE A 157 24.90 10.90 41.79
C ILE A 157 23.65 11.74 42.10
N THR A 158 22.47 11.22 41.80
CA THR A 158 21.19 11.91 41.97
C THR A 158 20.85 12.10 43.45
N GLU A 159 21.11 11.08 44.27
CA GLU A 159 20.95 11.13 45.73
C GLU A 159 21.90 12.16 46.37
N ASN A 160 23.19 12.15 45.99
CA ASN A 160 24.19 13.02 46.60
C ASN A 160 24.09 14.50 46.22
N LYS A 161 23.67 14.83 44.99
CA LYS A 161 23.68 16.22 44.46
C LYS A 161 22.29 16.83 44.29
N GLY A 162 21.25 16.09 44.63
CA GLY A 162 19.85 16.48 44.47
C GLY A 162 19.27 16.18 43.08
N ALA A 163 17.95 16.00 43.03
CA ALA A 163 17.18 15.52 41.87
C ALA A 163 17.24 16.41 40.59
N PHE A 164 17.83 17.61 40.67
CA PHE A 164 17.90 18.58 39.56
C PHE A 164 19.03 18.31 38.54
N TYR A 165 19.75 17.21 38.67
CA TYR A 165 20.86 16.90 37.76
C TYR A 165 20.37 16.37 36.40
N GLY A 166 20.37 17.27 35.42
CA GLY A 166 20.12 16.94 34.02
C GLY A 166 21.00 15.79 33.47
N TYR A 167 20.53 14.98 32.52
CA TYR A 167 21.32 13.87 31.94
C TYR A 167 22.65 14.34 31.31
N LEU A 168 22.72 15.59 30.84
CA LEU A 168 23.97 16.23 30.38
C LEU A 168 24.98 16.41 31.53
N LYS A 169 24.50 16.87 32.70
CA LYS A 169 25.32 17.01 33.90
C LYS A 169 25.69 15.63 34.46
N LEU A 170 24.78 14.66 34.44
CA LEU A 170 25.06 13.26 34.79
C LEU A 170 26.16 12.67 33.90
N THR A 171 26.12 12.92 32.58
CA THR A 171 27.17 12.47 31.65
C THR A 171 28.54 13.02 32.04
N LYS A 172 28.61 14.30 32.42
CA LYS A 172 29.87 14.92 32.89
C LYS A 172 30.33 14.30 34.22
N SER A 173 29.43 14.10 35.18
CA SER A 173 29.74 13.44 36.46
C SER A 173 30.23 12.01 36.28
N LEU A 174 29.59 11.22 35.39
CA LEU A 174 29.99 9.84 35.09
C LEU A 174 31.41 9.75 34.48
N ARG A 175 31.78 10.72 33.65
CA ARG A 175 33.13 10.80 33.06
C ARG A 175 34.20 11.22 34.07
N ARG A 176 33.84 12.09 35.02
CA ARG A 176 34.76 12.64 36.03
C ARG A 176 34.98 11.69 37.20
N ASN A 177 33.90 11.15 37.76
CA ASN A 177 33.94 10.37 39.00
C ASN A 177 34.20 8.87 38.73
N PHE A 178 33.65 8.33 37.65
CA PHE A 178 33.69 6.89 37.33
C PHE A 178 34.53 6.58 36.08
N GLU A 179 35.17 7.59 35.50
CA GLU A 179 36.05 7.46 34.32
C GLU A 179 35.42 6.69 33.14
N LEU A 180 34.11 6.84 32.93
CA LEU A 180 33.37 6.13 31.89
C LEU A 180 33.50 6.81 30.53
N ASN A 181 33.83 6.05 29.48
CA ASN A 181 33.73 6.49 28.09
C ASN A 181 32.30 6.31 27.56
N ILE A 182 31.39 7.15 28.05
CA ILE A 182 29.95 7.06 27.76
C ILE A 182 29.45 8.30 27.00
N ASN A 183 28.55 8.08 26.04
CA ASN A 183 27.88 9.14 25.27
C ASN A 183 26.62 9.64 26.02
N LYS A 184 26.34 10.95 25.95
CA LYS A 184 25.11 11.56 26.48
C LYS A 184 23.82 10.87 26.01
N LYS A 185 23.78 10.37 24.76
CA LYS A 185 22.63 9.61 24.23
C LYS A 185 22.41 8.30 24.99
N LYS A 186 23.49 7.63 25.40
CA LYS A 186 23.39 6.39 26.18
C LYS A 186 22.88 6.69 27.59
N VAL A 187 23.41 7.73 28.23
CA VAL A 187 22.92 8.19 29.55
C VAL A 187 21.43 8.53 29.50
N TYR A 188 20.99 9.29 28.49
CA TYR A 188 19.57 9.62 28.29
C TYR A 188 18.67 8.37 28.19
N ARG A 189 19.08 7.37 27.40
CA ARG A 189 18.34 6.09 27.31
C ARG A 189 18.27 5.36 28.64
N LEU A 190 19.37 5.33 29.40
CA LEU A 190 19.41 4.70 30.72
C LEU A 190 18.51 5.44 31.71
N CYS A 191 18.48 6.77 31.67
CA CYS A 191 17.56 7.59 32.47
C CYS A 191 16.09 7.32 32.12
N ILE A 192 15.73 7.16 30.83
CA ILE A 192 14.36 6.80 30.43
C ILE A 192 13.95 5.43 30.97
N MET A 193 14.88 4.47 30.99
CA MET A 193 14.64 3.13 31.53
C MET A 193 14.55 3.11 33.06
N LEU A 194 15.03 4.14 33.76
CA LEU A 194 14.98 4.23 35.20
C LEU A 194 13.64 4.86 35.65
N PRO A 195 12.84 4.17 36.49
CA PRO A 195 11.55 4.69 36.95
C PRO A 195 11.65 6.01 37.75
N ILE A 196 12.80 6.27 38.37
CA ILE A 196 13.00 7.40 39.31
C ILE A 196 13.25 8.73 38.57
N VAL A 197 13.74 8.70 37.32
CA VAL A 197 14.24 9.91 36.64
C VAL A 197 13.17 10.57 35.77
N LYS A 198 12.03 9.91 35.50
CA LYS A 198 10.95 10.45 34.66
C LYS A 198 10.23 11.66 35.26
N THR A 199 10.28 11.84 36.58
CA THR A 199 9.54 12.90 37.29
C THR A 199 10.21 14.28 37.22
N VAL A 200 11.41 14.41 36.65
CA VAL A 200 12.22 15.65 36.74
C VAL A 200 12.78 16.10 35.37
N PHE A 201 12.29 15.57 34.24
CA PHE A 201 12.77 15.91 32.89
C PHE A 201 11.68 16.23 31.89
#